data_AF-A0A239NIL8-F1
#
_entry.id   AF-A0A239NIL8-F1
#
_cell.length_a   1.000
_cell.length_b   1.000
_cell.length_c   1.000
_cell.angle_alpha   90.00
_cell.angle_beta   90.00
_cell.angle_gamma   90.00
#
_symmetry.space_group_name_H-M   'P 1'
#
loop_
_entity.id
_entity.type
_entity.pdbx_description
1 polymer ?
#
loop_
_entity_poly.entity_id
_entity_poly.type
_entity_poly.pdbx_seq_one_letter_code
_entity_poly.pdbx_strand_id
1 'polypeptide(L)'
;PALVRGVADGDRQRAEILADHIELTNMVLHHHHHAEDKSLWPNLLERCPEEIAPVVRMMEAHHERIANIGTELAAAVTAWRGTGDAESGRTLAEVLDRMLPLLFEHLEVEEQQVLPLIEKYITAAEWDEMAEEVMAGTPQEKAPLIVGMMMYEGDPQAVQEAIDKMPAEVRTIIGEMAPKTYAAYAEQVYGTPTPPRAPHLPGRRDLIA
;
A
#
# COMPACT_ATOMS: atom_id res chain seq x y z
N PRO A 1 -3.49 -8.37 11.60
CA PRO A 1 -3.99 -9.58 12.30
C PRO A 1 -4.19 -9.42 13.82
N ALA A 2 -3.19 -8.91 14.56
CA ALA A 2 -3.30 -8.77 16.02
C ALA A 2 -4.46 -7.87 16.47
N LEU A 3 -4.68 -6.74 15.78
CA LEU A 3 -5.82 -5.85 16.06
C LEU A 3 -7.17 -6.54 15.87
N VAL A 4 -7.32 -7.34 14.81
CA VAL A 4 -8.55 -8.13 14.55
C VAL A 4 -8.77 -9.16 15.65
N ARG A 5 -7.73 -9.89 16.07
CA ARG A 5 -7.80 -10.86 17.18
C ARG A 5 -8.13 -10.22 18.52
N GLY A 6 -7.77 -8.95 18.69
CA GLY A 6 -8.00 -8.17 19.91
C GLY A 6 -9.39 -7.54 20.01
N VAL A 7 -10.25 -7.69 18.98
CA VAL A 7 -11.62 -7.18 19.03
C VAL A 7 -12.44 -8.01 20.02
N ALA A 8 -13.17 -7.34 20.91
CA ALA A 8 -14.08 -8.01 21.83
C ALA A 8 -15.23 -8.66 21.05
N ASP A 9 -15.67 -9.86 21.48
CA ASP A 9 -16.73 -10.60 20.79
C ASP A 9 -18.02 -9.76 20.69
N GLY A 10 -18.47 -9.51 19.46
CA GLY A 10 -19.65 -8.70 19.17
C GLY A 10 -19.41 -7.18 19.09
N ASP A 11 -18.16 -6.70 19.20
CA ASP A 11 -17.82 -5.29 19.03
C ASP A 11 -17.82 -4.88 17.54
N ARG A 12 -19.02 -4.58 17.05
CA ARG A 12 -19.27 -4.18 15.67
C ARG A 12 -18.58 -2.86 15.30
N GLN A 13 -18.55 -1.91 16.22
CA GLN A 13 -17.95 -0.60 15.95
C GLN A 13 -16.45 -0.75 15.68
N ARG A 14 -15.76 -1.54 16.51
CA ARG A 14 -14.34 -1.80 16.30
C ARG A 14 -14.10 -2.64 15.05
N ALA A 15 -14.96 -3.61 14.77
CA ALA A 15 -14.89 -4.42 13.56
C ALA A 15 -15.03 -3.57 12.28
N GLU A 16 -15.96 -2.62 12.24
CA GLU A 16 -16.15 -1.69 11.12
C GLU A 16 -14.90 -0.85 10.84
N ILE A 17 -14.28 -0.27 11.87
CA ILE A 17 -13.04 0.52 11.73
C ILE A 17 -11.92 -0.30 11.10
N LEU A 18 -11.72 -1.53 11.59
CA LEU A 18 -10.66 -2.41 11.08
C LEU A 18 -10.97 -2.97 9.69
N ALA A 19 -12.25 -3.26 9.40
CA ALA A 19 -12.70 -3.66 8.08
C ALA A 19 -12.45 -2.56 7.04
N ASP A 20 -12.81 -1.31 7.34
CA ASP A 20 -12.54 -0.15 6.48
C ASP A 20 -11.05 0.03 6.21
N HIS A 21 -10.20 -0.22 7.22
CA HIS A 21 -8.75 -0.16 7.05
C HIS A 21 -8.20 -1.26 6.13
N ILE A 22 -8.68 -2.49 6.31
CA ILE A 22 -8.24 -3.63 5.50
C ILE A 22 -8.68 -3.44 4.04
N GLU A 23 -9.92 -3.01 3.81
CA GLU A 23 -10.45 -2.76 2.47
C GLU A 23 -9.72 -1.62 1.76
N LEU A 24 -9.47 -0.50 2.45
CA LEU A 24 -8.69 0.61 1.91
C LEU A 24 -7.30 0.13 1.47
N THR A 25 -6.61 -0.61 2.32
CA THR A 25 -5.26 -1.11 2.04
C THR A 25 -5.26 -2.09 0.86
N ASN A 26 -6.22 -3.03 0.84
CA ASN A 26 -6.35 -4.00 -0.25
C ASN A 26 -6.68 -3.32 -1.60
N MET A 27 -7.51 -2.28 -1.59
CA MET A 27 -7.83 -1.48 -2.77
C MET A 27 -6.58 -0.76 -3.30
N VAL A 28 -5.83 -0.07 -2.44
CA VAL A 28 -4.59 0.62 -2.83
C VAL A 28 -3.58 -0.35 -3.44
N LEU A 29 -3.34 -1.51 -2.79
CA LEU A 29 -2.45 -2.55 -3.31
C LEU A 29 -2.90 -3.08 -4.67
N HIS A 30 -4.20 -3.29 -4.86
CA HIS A 30 -4.73 -3.75 -6.14
C HIS A 30 -4.44 -2.77 -7.28
N HIS A 31 -4.64 -1.47 -7.05
CA HIS A 31 -4.35 -0.44 -8.06
C HIS A 31 -2.86 -0.27 -8.30
N HIS A 32 -2.03 -0.38 -7.26
CA HIS A 32 -0.56 -0.38 -7.36
C HIS A 32 -0.07 -1.51 -8.29
N HIS A 33 -0.36 -2.77 -7.95
CA HIS A 33 0.07 -3.91 -8.77
C HIS A 33 -0.47 -3.83 -10.21
N HIS A 34 -1.71 -3.36 -10.39
CA HIS A 34 -2.28 -3.19 -11.72
C HIS A 34 -1.52 -2.16 -12.56
N ALA A 35 -1.12 -1.03 -11.96
CA ALA A 35 -0.35 -0.01 -12.64
C ALA A 35 1.06 -0.51 -12.99
N GLU A 36 1.69 -1.28 -12.10
CA GLU A 36 2.98 -1.90 -12.41
C GLU A 36 2.89 -2.88 -13.59
N ASP A 37 1.90 -3.77 -13.57
CA ASP A 37 1.65 -4.75 -14.63
C ASP A 37 1.40 -4.09 -15.99
N LYS A 38 0.63 -3.02 -15.97
CA LYS A 38 0.20 -2.36 -17.20
C LYS A 38 1.21 -1.36 -17.76
N SER A 39 1.92 -0.65 -16.89
CA SER A 39 2.68 0.55 -17.25
C SER A 39 4.17 0.44 -16.92
N LEU A 40 4.56 -0.26 -15.85
CA LEU A 40 5.97 -0.38 -15.46
C LEU A 40 6.69 -1.53 -16.17
N TRP A 41 6.17 -2.75 -16.07
CA TRP A 41 6.84 -3.94 -16.62
C TRP A 41 7.12 -3.83 -18.12
N PRO A 42 6.20 -3.36 -18.98
CA PRO A 42 6.49 -3.24 -20.41
C PRO A 42 7.70 -2.33 -20.69
N ASN A 43 7.79 -1.19 -20.00
CA ASN A 43 8.88 -0.24 -20.17
C ASN A 43 10.23 -0.80 -19.72
N LEU A 44 10.27 -1.49 -18.57
CA LEU A 44 11.49 -2.12 -18.09
C LEU A 44 11.91 -3.30 -18.98
N LEU A 45 10.96 -4.13 -19.43
CA LEU A 45 11.23 -5.25 -20.34
C LEU A 45 11.79 -4.78 -21.68
N GLU A 46 11.37 -3.62 -22.18
CA GLU A 46 11.95 -3.04 -23.40
C GLU A 46 13.40 -2.58 -23.18
N ARG A 47 13.72 -2.00 -22.01
CA ARG A 47 14.98 -1.28 -21.77
C ARG A 47 16.08 -2.12 -21.13
N CYS A 48 15.72 -3.11 -20.33
CA CYS A 48 16.67 -3.98 -19.62
C CYS A 48 16.22 -5.47 -19.60
N PRO A 49 15.86 -6.07 -20.76
CA PRO A 49 15.18 -7.36 -20.83
C PRO A 49 15.93 -8.51 -20.13
N GLU A 50 17.26 -8.57 -20.24
CA GLU A 50 18.04 -9.66 -19.64
C GLU A 50 18.06 -9.59 -18.12
N GLU A 51 18.09 -8.39 -17.56
CA GLU A 51 18.16 -8.14 -16.12
C GLU A 51 16.78 -8.26 -15.46
N ILE A 52 15.75 -7.64 -16.05
CA ILE A 52 14.43 -7.54 -15.41
C ILE A 52 13.51 -8.75 -15.69
N ALA A 53 13.65 -9.45 -16.83
CA ALA A 53 12.65 -10.47 -17.19
C ALA A 53 12.45 -11.59 -16.16
N PRO A 54 13.49 -12.10 -15.46
CA PRO A 54 13.29 -13.03 -14.35
C PRO A 54 12.51 -12.42 -13.17
N VAL A 55 12.78 -11.15 -12.86
CA VAL A 55 12.14 -10.41 -11.77
C VAL A 55 10.67 -10.17 -12.09
N VAL A 56 10.34 -9.66 -13.28
CA VAL A 56 8.95 -9.43 -13.70
C VAL A 56 8.11 -10.70 -13.62
N ARG A 57 8.61 -11.85 -14.11
CA ARG A 57 7.86 -13.12 -14.00
C ARG A 57 7.58 -13.52 -12.56
N MET A 58 8.51 -13.25 -11.65
CA MET A 58 8.34 -13.52 -10.23
C MET A 58 7.31 -12.56 -9.61
N MET A 59 7.39 -11.28 -9.97
CA MET A 59 6.49 -10.23 -9.50
C MET A 59 5.05 -10.44 -9.98
N GLU A 60 4.83 -10.76 -11.26
CA GLU A 60 3.51 -11.14 -11.79
C GLU A 60 2.93 -12.35 -11.03
N ALA A 61 3.74 -13.36 -10.74
CA ALA A 61 3.30 -14.50 -9.93
C ALA A 61 2.97 -14.11 -8.48
N HIS A 62 3.67 -13.11 -7.91
CA HIS A 62 3.32 -12.54 -6.61
C HIS A 62 2.00 -11.77 -6.69
N HIS A 63 1.80 -10.92 -7.70
CA HIS A 63 0.55 -10.20 -7.93
C HIS A 63 -0.65 -11.13 -8.02
N GLU A 64 -0.56 -12.20 -8.81
CA GLU A 64 -1.63 -13.20 -8.94
C GLU A 64 -1.96 -13.86 -7.59
N ARG A 65 -0.93 -14.26 -6.84
CA ARG A 65 -1.12 -14.87 -5.50
C ARG A 65 -1.72 -13.90 -4.50
N ILE A 66 -1.25 -12.65 -4.49
CA ILE A 66 -1.80 -11.59 -3.63
C ILE A 66 -3.25 -11.31 -4.01
N ALA A 67 -3.58 -11.20 -5.30
CA ALA A 67 -4.95 -10.97 -5.76
C ALA A 67 -5.91 -12.11 -5.35
N ASN A 68 -5.45 -13.36 -5.43
CA ASN A 68 -6.22 -14.52 -5.00
C ASN A 68 -6.51 -14.48 -3.49
N ILE A 69 -5.49 -14.24 -2.65
CA ILE A 69 -5.69 -14.08 -1.21
C ILE A 69 -6.53 -12.83 -0.89
N GLY A 70 -6.41 -11.77 -1.69
CA GLY A 70 -7.20 -10.54 -1.57
C GLY A 70 -8.70 -10.78 -1.77
N THR A 71 -9.06 -11.72 -2.65
CA THR A 71 -10.46 -12.15 -2.83
C THR A 71 -10.97 -12.89 -1.59
N GLU A 72 -10.17 -13.79 -1.02
CA GLU A 72 -10.49 -14.46 0.25
C GLU A 72 -10.60 -13.46 1.41
N LEU A 73 -9.72 -12.45 1.42
CA LEU A 73 -9.69 -11.39 2.42
C LEU A 73 -10.97 -10.56 2.37
N ALA A 74 -11.41 -10.14 1.18
CA ALA A 74 -12.65 -9.40 1.00
C ALA A 74 -13.89 -10.18 1.49
N ALA A 75 -13.93 -11.49 1.23
CA ALA A 75 -15.00 -12.36 1.72
C ALA A 75 -14.97 -12.47 3.26
N ALA A 76 -13.80 -12.67 3.86
CA ALA A 76 -13.65 -12.75 5.31
C ALA A 76 -13.99 -11.43 6.02
N VAL A 77 -13.60 -10.29 5.44
CA VAL A 77 -13.99 -8.96 5.95
C VAL A 77 -15.50 -8.79 5.90
N THR A 78 -16.14 -9.13 4.78
CA THR A 78 -17.60 -9.03 4.63
C THR A 78 -18.34 -9.84 5.69
N ALA A 79 -17.88 -11.07 5.96
CA ALA A 79 -18.48 -11.95 6.95
C ALA A 79 -18.35 -11.41 8.39
N TRP A 80 -17.24 -10.76 8.72
CA TRP A 80 -16.93 -10.30 10.08
C TRP A 80 -17.45 -8.88 10.38
N ARG A 81 -17.42 -7.97 9.41
CA ARG A 81 -17.67 -6.52 9.59
C ARG A 81 -18.94 -6.20 10.37
N GLY A 82 -20.06 -6.85 10.05
CA GLY A 82 -21.36 -6.55 10.65
C GLY A 82 -21.63 -7.22 12.01
N THR A 83 -20.80 -8.17 12.41
CA THR A 83 -20.98 -8.96 13.64
C THR A 83 -19.93 -8.63 14.69
N GLY A 84 -18.68 -8.46 14.29
CA GLY A 84 -17.53 -8.42 15.19
C GLY A 84 -17.33 -9.72 15.96
N ASP A 85 -17.88 -10.85 15.47
CA ASP A 85 -17.84 -12.11 16.20
C ASP A 85 -16.42 -12.71 16.20
N ALA A 86 -16.07 -13.36 17.32
CA ALA A 86 -14.72 -13.86 17.53
C ALA A 86 -14.35 -15.02 16.58
N GLU A 87 -15.31 -15.74 16.02
CA GLU A 87 -15.05 -16.87 15.12
C GLU A 87 -14.66 -16.38 13.73
N SER A 88 -15.48 -15.55 13.09
CA SER A 88 -15.16 -14.95 11.80
C SER A 88 -13.95 -14.00 11.91
N GLY A 89 -13.74 -13.36 13.07
CA GLY A 89 -12.52 -12.59 13.36
C GLY A 89 -11.25 -13.45 13.35
N ARG A 90 -11.30 -14.68 13.86
CA ARG A 90 -10.17 -15.64 13.75
C ARG A 90 -9.91 -16.02 12.29
N THR A 91 -10.95 -16.33 11.53
CA THR A 91 -10.83 -16.64 10.10
C THR A 91 -10.21 -15.47 9.32
N LEU A 92 -10.67 -14.24 9.56
CA LEU A 92 -10.08 -13.05 8.94
C LEU A 92 -8.60 -12.89 9.32
N ALA A 93 -8.25 -13.11 10.58
CA ALA A 93 -6.86 -13.03 11.03
C ALA A 93 -5.96 -14.09 10.38
N GLU A 94 -6.47 -15.31 10.12
CA GLU A 94 -5.75 -16.37 9.41
C GLU A 94 -5.52 -16.04 7.93
N VAL A 95 -6.47 -15.38 7.26
CA VAL A 95 -6.25 -14.87 5.89
C VAL A 95 -5.14 -13.81 5.88
N LEU A 96 -5.17 -12.87 6.83
CA LEU A 96 -4.14 -11.84 6.97
C LEU A 96 -2.75 -12.43 7.27
N ASP A 97 -2.67 -13.48 8.09
CA ASP A 97 -1.40 -14.15 8.38
C ASP A 97 -0.79 -14.86 7.16
N ARG A 98 -1.61 -15.24 6.17
CA ARG A 98 -1.12 -15.74 4.87
C ARG A 98 -0.73 -14.61 3.92
N MET A 99 -1.48 -13.50 3.94
CA MET A 99 -1.23 -12.35 3.07
C MET A 99 0.09 -11.64 3.41
N LEU A 100 0.31 -11.33 4.69
CA LEU A 100 1.39 -10.43 5.09
C LEU A 100 2.80 -10.93 4.74
N PRO A 101 3.17 -12.21 4.95
CA PRO A 101 4.49 -12.69 4.56
C PRO A 101 4.75 -12.58 3.06
N LEU A 102 3.74 -12.88 2.23
CA LEU A 102 3.82 -12.76 0.78
C LEU A 102 3.99 -11.30 0.36
N LEU A 103 3.23 -10.39 0.99
CA LEU A 103 3.35 -8.96 0.72
C LEU A 103 4.74 -8.42 1.11
N PHE A 104 5.27 -8.81 2.26
CA PHE A 104 6.61 -8.38 2.66
C PHE A 104 7.72 -8.91 1.75
N GLU A 105 7.65 -10.18 1.34
CA GLU A 105 8.57 -10.76 0.36
C GLU A 105 8.49 -10.01 -0.98
N HIS A 106 7.27 -9.69 -1.42
CA HIS A 106 7.02 -8.96 -2.66
C HIS A 106 7.61 -7.54 -2.62
N LEU A 107 7.31 -6.75 -1.59
CA LEU A 107 7.85 -5.41 -1.42
C LEU A 107 9.38 -5.41 -1.26
N GLU A 108 9.95 -6.44 -0.61
CA GLU A 108 11.41 -6.57 -0.51
C GLU A 108 12.08 -6.73 -1.88
N VAL A 109 11.44 -7.49 -2.79
CA VAL A 109 11.91 -7.60 -4.17
C VAL A 109 11.77 -6.26 -4.91
N GLU A 110 10.64 -5.56 -4.77
CA GLU A 110 10.46 -4.22 -5.37
C GLU A 110 11.60 -3.30 -4.95
N GLU A 111 11.84 -3.18 -3.65
CA GLU A 111 12.84 -2.27 -3.11
C GLU A 111 14.27 -2.62 -3.56
N GLN A 112 14.64 -3.90 -3.52
CA GLN A 112 16.02 -4.33 -3.77
C GLN A 112 16.37 -4.47 -5.25
N GLN A 113 15.39 -4.83 -6.09
CA GLN A 113 15.65 -5.24 -7.47
C GLN A 113 14.94 -4.35 -8.49
N VAL A 114 13.75 -3.82 -8.17
CA VAL A 114 12.95 -3.05 -9.13
C VAL A 114 13.24 -1.55 -9.03
N LEU A 115 13.25 -0.97 -7.82
CA LEU A 115 13.49 0.47 -7.62
C LEU A 115 14.80 0.97 -8.26
N PRO A 116 15.95 0.26 -8.17
CA PRO A 116 17.17 0.70 -8.84
C PRO A 116 17.06 0.73 -10.37
N LEU A 117 16.23 -0.14 -10.95
CA LEU A 117 16.00 -0.19 -12.39
C LEU A 117 15.02 0.89 -12.83
N ILE A 118 14.03 1.22 -11.99
CA ILE A 118 13.18 2.40 -12.17
C ILE A 118 14.05 3.66 -12.27
N GLU A 119 14.92 3.89 -11.28
CA GLU A 119 15.79 5.07 -11.24
C GLU A 119 16.66 5.21 -12.50
N LYS A 120 17.13 4.08 -13.04
CA LYS A 120 18.03 4.04 -14.20
C LYS A 120 17.32 4.17 -15.55
N TYR A 121 16.10 3.63 -15.68
CA TYR A 121 15.46 3.40 -16.97
C TYR A 121 14.09 4.04 -17.15
N ILE A 122 13.45 4.53 -16.08
CA ILE A 122 12.13 5.15 -16.14
C ILE A 122 12.29 6.66 -15.96
N THR A 123 11.72 7.42 -16.87
CA THR A 123 11.76 8.87 -16.80
C THR A 123 10.75 9.40 -15.80
N ALA A 124 10.95 10.62 -15.30
CA ALA A 124 9.99 11.26 -14.42
C ALA A 124 8.58 11.38 -15.04
N ALA A 125 8.47 11.60 -16.35
CA ALA A 125 7.18 11.70 -17.04
C ALA A 125 6.43 10.36 -17.07
N GLU A 126 7.14 9.26 -17.36
CA GLU A 126 6.55 7.90 -17.35
C GLU A 126 6.17 7.47 -15.94
N TRP A 127 6.97 7.87 -14.95
CA TRP A 127 6.63 7.68 -13.55
C TRP A 127 5.35 8.44 -13.16
N ASP A 128 5.22 9.68 -13.62
CA ASP A 128 4.03 10.49 -13.36
C ASP A 128 2.78 9.90 -14.02
N GLU A 129 2.88 9.35 -15.24
CA GLU A 129 1.79 8.60 -15.90
C GLU A 129 1.32 7.39 -15.08
N MET A 130 2.27 6.63 -14.51
CA MET A 130 1.93 5.51 -13.63
C MET A 130 1.24 5.98 -12.34
N ALA A 131 1.73 7.08 -11.74
CA ALA A 131 1.12 7.66 -10.55
C ALA A 131 -0.32 8.17 -10.84
N GLU A 132 -0.56 8.78 -12.00
CA GLU A 132 -1.89 9.20 -12.44
C GLU A 132 -2.85 8.01 -12.57
N GLU A 133 -2.38 6.87 -13.07
CA GLU A 133 -3.17 5.65 -13.19
C GLU A 133 -3.60 5.09 -11.82
N VAL A 134 -2.67 5.00 -10.86
CA VAL A 134 -2.98 4.61 -9.48
C VAL A 134 -3.98 5.57 -8.84
N MET A 135 -3.79 6.87 -9.05
CA MET A 135 -4.69 7.90 -8.52
C MET A 135 -6.07 7.90 -9.17
N ALA A 136 -6.19 7.57 -10.46
CA ALA A 136 -7.46 7.46 -11.15
C ALA A 136 -8.34 6.31 -10.64
N GLY A 137 -7.73 5.23 -10.13
CA GLY A 137 -8.43 4.14 -9.46
C GLY A 137 -8.85 4.46 -8.02
N THR A 138 -8.30 5.52 -7.42
CA THR A 138 -8.46 5.84 -6.01
C THR A 138 -9.61 6.84 -5.78
N PRO A 139 -10.55 6.59 -4.84
CA PRO A 139 -11.58 7.55 -4.49
C PRO A 139 -11.00 8.89 -3.98
N GLN A 140 -11.43 10.00 -4.56
CA GLN A 140 -10.85 11.33 -4.27
C GLN A 140 -10.98 11.73 -2.80
N GLU A 141 -12.06 11.33 -2.12
CA GLU A 141 -12.27 11.56 -0.71
C GLU A 141 -11.29 10.82 0.20
N LYS A 142 -10.64 9.75 -0.30
CA LYS A 142 -9.60 8.99 0.41
C LYS A 142 -8.19 9.52 0.14
N ALA A 143 -8.00 10.37 -0.86
CA ALA A 143 -6.68 10.86 -1.26
C ALA A 143 -5.89 11.52 -0.10
N PRO A 144 -6.48 12.40 0.74
CA PRO A 144 -5.76 12.97 1.89
C PRO A 144 -5.24 11.92 2.88
N LEU A 145 -6.01 10.86 3.09
CA LEU A 145 -5.62 9.76 3.97
C LEU A 145 -4.47 8.96 3.35
N ILE A 146 -4.59 8.58 2.08
CA ILE A 146 -3.57 7.77 1.38
C ILE A 146 -2.25 8.54 1.29
N VAL A 147 -2.29 9.82 0.91
CA VAL A 147 -1.09 10.68 0.93
C VAL A 147 -0.52 10.76 2.35
N GLY A 148 -1.36 10.89 3.38
CA GLY A 148 -0.92 10.92 4.77
C GLY A 148 -0.23 9.62 5.21
N MET A 149 -0.74 8.47 4.77
CA MET A 149 -0.10 7.15 4.98
C MET A 149 1.26 7.08 4.29
N MET A 150 1.35 7.51 3.02
CA MET A 150 2.60 7.57 2.26
C MET A 150 3.62 8.51 2.91
N MET A 151 3.19 9.69 3.38
CA MET A 151 4.06 10.63 4.11
C MET A 151 4.57 10.04 5.43
N TYR A 152 3.79 9.17 6.07
CA TYR A 152 4.15 8.58 7.35
C TYR A 152 5.15 7.44 7.22
N GLU A 153 4.94 6.52 6.27
CA GLU A 153 5.77 5.32 6.06
C GLU A 153 6.93 5.54 5.08
N GLY A 154 6.72 6.41 4.08
CA GLY A 154 7.64 6.62 2.97
C GLY A 154 8.93 7.32 3.35
N ASP A 155 9.88 7.29 2.41
CA ASP A 155 11.09 8.09 2.53
C ASP A 155 10.76 9.60 2.50
N PRO A 156 11.19 10.40 3.49
CA PRO A 156 10.81 11.81 3.56
C PRO A 156 11.18 12.63 2.32
N GLN A 157 12.29 12.32 1.66
CA GLN A 157 12.71 13.04 0.48
C GLN A 157 11.88 12.62 -0.74
N ALA A 158 11.71 11.32 -0.98
CA ALA A 158 10.88 10.83 -2.08
C ALA A 158 9.44 11.36 -1.97
N VAL A 159 8.89 11.38 -0.75
CA VAL A 159 7.58 11.97 -0.46
C VAL A 159 7.55 13.47 -0.78
N GLN A 160 8.58 14.22 -0.37
CA GLN A 160 8.66 15.65 -0.62
C GLN A 160 8.75 15.96 -2.13
N GLU A 161 9.53 15.20 -2.88
CA GLU A 161 9.64 15.32 -4.34
C GLU A 161 8.29 15.05 -5.03
N ALA A 162 7.55 14.02 -4.59
CA ALA A 162 6.21 13.75 -5.10
C ALA A 162 5.23 14.90 -4.80
N ILE A 163 5.27 15.46 -3.59
CA ILE A 163 4.46 16.63 -3.20
C ILE A 163 4.83 17.85 -4.06
N ASP A 164 6.11 18.04 -4.37
CA ASP A 164 6.59 19.18 -5.15
C ASP A 164 6.22 19.15 -6.63
N LYS A 165 5.77 18.00 -7.15
CA LYS A 165 5.20 17.88 -8.49
C LYS A 165 3.72 18.29 -8.56
N MET A 166 3.02 18.38 -7.42
CA MET A 166 1.62 18.77 -7.40
C MET A 166 1.45 20.27 -7.72
N PRO A 167 0.29 20.68 -8.29
CA PRO A 167 -0.08 22.08 -8.44
C PRO A 167 0.07 22.84 -7.11
N ALA A 168 0.55 24.08 -7.14
CA ALA A 168 0.92 24.83 -5.93
C ALA A 168 -0.24 24.95 -4.92
N GLU A 169 -1.46 25.10 -5.42
CA GLU A 169 -2.68 25.16 -4.64
C GLU A 169 -2.97 23.84 -3.92
N VAL A 170 -2.75 22.71 -4.62
CA VAL A 170 -2.92 21.36 -4.08
C VAL A 170 -1.84 21.05 -3.05
N ARG A 171 -0.59 21.40 -3.34
CA ARG A 171 0.58 21.19 -2.47
C ARG A 171 0.38 21.75 -1.07
N THR A 172 -0.11 23.00 -0.99
CA THR A 172 -0.34 23.67 0.29
C THR A 172 -1.43 22.97 1.09
N ILE A 173 -2.54 22.64 0.43
CA ILE A 173 -3.68 21.98 1.06
C ILE A 173 -3.29 20.57 1.54
N ILE A 174 -2.65 19.77 0.68
CA ILE A 174 -2.33 18.39 0.98
C ILE A 174 -1.23 18.28 2.04
N GLY A 175 -0.20 19.14 1.99
CA GLY A 175 0.91 19.13 2.95
C GLY A 175 0.46 19.42 4.38
N GLU A 176 -0.55 20.26 4.57
CA GLU A 176 -1.12 20.52 5.90
C GLU A 176 -2.19 19.51 6.33
N MET A 177 -3.02 19.06 5.40
CA MET A 177 -4.17 18.21 5.69
C MET A 177 -3.79 16.75 5.86
N ALA A 178 -2.96 16.20 4.97
CA ALA A 178 -2.67 14.77 4.91
C ALA A 178 -2.04 14.21 6.21
N PRO A 179 -1.04 14.86 6.83
CA PRO A 179 -0.49 14.37 8.10
C PRO A 179 -1.52 14.37 9.24
N LYS A 180 -2.41 15.37 9.29
CA LYS A 180 -3.47 15.47 10.31
C LYS A 180 -4.54 14.42 10.08
N THR A 181 -4.92 14.18 8.82
CA THR A 181 -5.88 13.16 8.44
C THR A 181 -5.36 11.77 8.81
N TYR A 182 -4.10 11.46 8.48
CA TYR A 182 -3.49 10.19 8.88
C TYR A 182 -3.38 10.07 10.40
N ALA A 183 -2.92 11.08 11.12
CA ALA A 183 -2.82 11.02 12.59
C ALA A 183 -4.17 10.73 13.26
N ALA A 184 -5.25 11.40 12.82
CA ALA A 184 -6.60 11.15 13.33
C ALA A 184 -7.11 9.74 12.97
N TYR A 185 -6.82 9.28 11.76
CA TYR A 185 -7.16 7.92 11.32
C TYR A 185 -6.36 6.86 12.09
N ALA A 186 -5.08 7.10 12.32
CA ALA A 186 -4.20 6.21 13.05
C ALA A 186 -4.63 6.09 14.51
N GLU A 187 -5.09 7.17 15.14
CA GLU A 187 -5.71 7.11 16.47
C GLU A 187 -6.89 6.14 16.49
N GLN A 188 -7.76 6.18 15.47
CA GLN A 188 -8.91 5.29 15.38
C GLN A 188 -8.50 3.83 15.14
N VAL A 189 -7.52 3.58 14.27
CA VAL A 189 -7.11 2.21 13.90
C VAL A 189 -6.18 1.59 14.93
N TYR A 190 -5.22 2.35 15.46
CA TYR A 190 -4.12 1.84 16.29
C TYR A 190 -4.18 2.30 17.75
N GLY A 191 -5.04 3.26 18.10
CA GLY A 191 -5.11 3.86 19.45
C GLY A 191 -3.96 4.82 19.75
N THR A 192 -3.27 5.31 18.71
CA THR A 192 -2.19 6.31 18.79
C THR A 192 -2.08 7.04 17.44
N PRO A 193 -1.74 8.34 17.40
CA PRO A 193 -1.55 9.05 16.14
C PRO A 193 -0.21 8.70 15.48
N THR A 194 0.68 8.01 16.22
CA THR A 194 2.03 7.62 15.77
C THR A 194 2.25 6.14 16.05
N PRO A 195 1.59 5.23 15.31
CA PRO A 195 1.81 3.80 15.44
C PRO A 195 3.26 3.45 15.05
N PRO A 196 3.83 2.35 15.57
CA PRO A 196 5.12 1.88 15.08
C PRO A 196 5.08 1.75 13.55
N ARG A 197 6.05 2.38 12.88
CA ARG A 197 6.22 2.26 11.43
C ARG A 197 6.47 0.81 11.03
N ALA A 198 6.15 0.46 9.80
CA ALA A 198 6.53 -0.84 9.27
C ALA A 198 8.05 -1.04 9.45
N PRO A 199 8.50 -2.23 9.88
CA PRO A 199 9.91 -2.48 10.09
C PRO A 199 10.67 -2.14 8.82
N HIS A 200 11.65 -1.25 8.94
CA HIS A 200 12.51 -0.88 7.82
C HIS A 200 13.22 -2.13 7.30
N LEU A 201 13.04 -2.43 6.01
CA LEU A 201 13.79 -3.49 5.34
C LEU A 201 15.28 -3.11 5.38
N PRO A 202 16.16 -4.02 5.85
CA PRO A 202 17.59 -3.73 5.94
C PRO A 202 18.17 -3.59 4.53
N GLY A 203 18.61 -2.38 4.16
CA GLY A 203 19.20 -2.14 2.84
C GLY A 203 18.94 -0.76 2.23
N ARG A 204 18.10 0.08 2.86
CA ARG A 204 17.91 1.49 2.46
C ARG A 204 19.27 2.19 2.43
N ARG A 205 19.88 2.27 1.24
CA ARG A 205 20.95 3.23 1.00
C ARG A 205 20.25 4.58 0.88
N ASP A 206 20.70 5.54 1.68
CA ASP A 206 20.47 6.95 1.42
C ASP A 206 21.08 7.27 0.05
N LEU A 207 20.35 7.02 -1.04
CA LEU A 207 20.78 7.31 -2.40
C LEU A 207 20.16 8.63 -2.82
N ILE A 208 20.82 9.70 -2.39
CA ILE A 208 20.77 11.00 -3.05
C ILE A 208 22.20 11.34 -3.43
N ALA A 209 22.44 11.43 -4.73
CA ALA A 209 23.39 12.35 -5.31
C ALA A 209 22.84 12.83 -6.66
#